data_AF-A0A939I4W5-F1
#
_entry.id   AF-A0A939I4W5-F1
#
_cell.length_a   1.000
_cell.length_b   1.000
_cell.length_c   1.000
_cell.angle_alpha   90.00
_cell.angle_beta   90.00
_cell.angle_gamma   90.00
#
_symmetry.space_group_name_H-M   'P 1'
#
loop_
_entity.id
_entity.type
_entity.pdbx_description
1 polymer ?
#
loop_
_entity_poly.entity_id
_entity_poly.type
_entity_poly.pdbx_seq_one_letter_code
_entity_poly.pdbx_strand_id
1 'polypeptide(L)'
;MPYVMLPCSQDAMNRAVLQTRREALSDILVLKFDSVPEEIADRINKLSDASLLRELHQRSVTIASLSDFSAVLEQLTPAEDSSG
;
A
#
# COMPACT_ATOMS: atom_id res chain seq x y z
N MET A 1 22.26 -30.61 2.40
CA MET A 1 22.08 -29.28 1.78
C MET A 1 22.00 -28.26 2.92
N PRO A 2 23.03 -27.43 3.15
CA PRO A 2 22.96 -26.42 4.21
C PRO A 2 22.16 -25.22 3.72
N TYR A 3 21.13 -24.84 4.48
CA TYR A 3 20.41 -23.59 4.28
C TYR A 3 21.41 -22.45 4.47
N VAL A 4 21.79 -21.81 3.37
CA VAL A 4 22.52 -20.54 3.38
C VAL A 4 21.64 -19.50 4.06
N MET A 5 21.96 -19.21 5.31
CA MET A 5 21.48 -18.04 6.03
C MET A 5 22.05 -16.81 5.31
N LEU A 6 21.25 -16.26 4.37
CA LEU A 6 21.57 -14.98 3.72
C LEU A 6 21.66 -13.89 4.81
N PRO A 7 22.61 -12.95 4.70
CA PRO A 7 22.76 -11.88 5.67
C PRO A 7 21.48 -11.05 5.72
N CYS A 8 20.74 -11.17 6.83
CA CYS A 8 19.56 -10.37 7.16
C CYS A 8 20.01 -8.95 7.60
N SER A 9 20.83 -8.31 6.77
CA SER A 9 21.39 -6.99 7.04
C SER A 9 20.36 -5.93 6.66
N GLN A 10 19.40 -5.66 7.55
CA GLN A 10 18.44 -4.53 7.52
C GLN A 10 17.53 -4.36 6.28
N ASP A 11 18.04 -4.43 5.06
CA ASP A 11 17.29 -4.36 3.80
C ASP A 11 16.24 -5.48 3.68
N ALA A 12 16.58 -6.70 4.10
CA ALA A 12 15.64 -7.82 4.12
C ALA A 12 14.47 -7.56 5.09
N MET A 13 14.75 -6.96 6.25
CA MET A 13 13.71 -6.58 7.21
C MET A 13 12.86 -5.42 6.69
N ASN A 14 13.48 -4.41 6.06
CA ASN A 14 12.75 -3.27 5.52
C ASN A 14 11.80 -3.70 4.38
N ARG A 15 12.29 -4.56 3.47
CA ARG A 15 11.47 -5.17 2.42
C ARG A 15 10.34 -6.02 2.98
N ALA A 16 10.61 -6.85 3.99
CA ALA A 16 9.58 -7.64 4.65
C ALA A 16 8.50 -6.74 5.29
N VAL A 17 8.89 -5.69 6.01
CA VAL A 17 7.95 -4.73 6.62
C VAL A 17 7.09 -4.02 5.57
N LEU A 18 7.68 -3.63 4.44
CA LEU A 18 6.95 -3.00 3.34
C LEU A 18 5.94 -3.97 2.71
N GLN A 19 6.35 -5.20 2.46
CA GLN A 19 5.48 -6.22 1.89
C GLN A 19 4.33 -6.57 2.84
N THR A 20 4.62 -6.82 4.11
CA THR A 20 3.61 -7.07 5.15
C THR A 20 2.63 -5.92 5.27
N ARG A 21 3.05 -4.66 5.11
CA ARG A 21 2.14 -3.51 5.11
C ARG A 21 1.23 -3.49 3.88
N ARG A 22 1.74 -3.81 2.69
CA ARG A 22 0.91 -3.90 1.48
C ARG A 22 -0.14 -5.01 1.60
N GLU A 23 0.28 -6.17 2.13
CA GLU A 23 -0.63 -7.29 2.38
C GLU A 23 -1.69 -6.92 3.42
N ALA A 24 -1.31 -6.32 4.55
CA ALA A 24 -2.27 -5.88 5.57
C ALA A 24 -3.25 -4.82 5.06
N LEU A 25 -2.78 -3.88 4.23
CA LEU A 25 -3.64 -2.91 3.55
C LEU A 25 -4.67 -3.61 2.67
N SER A 26 -4.21 -4.55 1.85
CA SER A 26 -5.06 -5.31 0.93
C SER A 26 -6.08 -6.13 1.69
N ASP A 27 -5.67 -6.79 2.79
CA ASP A 27 -6.52 -7.60 3.64
C ASP A 27 -7.62 -6.76 4.30
N ILE A 28 -7.28 -5.60 4.87
CA ILE A 28 -8.26 -4.66 5.45
C ILE A 28 -9.24 -4.12 4.39
N LEU A 29 -8.73 -3.81 3.20
CA LEU A 29 -9.55 -3.33 2.09
C LEU A 29 -10.53 -4.42 1.64
N VAL A 30 -10.09 -5.68 1.51
CA VAL A 30 -10.96 -6.83 1.22
C VAL A 30 -11.95 -7.05 2.37
N LEU A 31 -11.53 -6.98 3.63
CA LEU A 31 -12.40 -7.18 4.79
C LEU A 31 -13.48 -6.11 4.94
N LYS A 32 -13.16 -4.84 4.64
CA LYS A 32 -14.11 -3.72 4.75
C LYS A 32 -14.99 -3.56 3.52
N PHE A 33 -14.45 -3.82 2.34
CA PHE A 33 -15.10 -3.47 1.09
C PHE A 33 -15.46 -4.69 0.22
N ASP A 34 -15.18 -5.90 0.70
CA ASP A 34 -15.38 -7.21 0.05
C ASP A 34 -14.52 -7.42 -1.22
N SER A 35 -14.29 -6.36 -2.01
CA SER A 35 -13.47 -6.37 -3.21
C SER A 35 -12.70 -5.06 -3.36
N VAL A 36 -11.40 -5.18 -3.66
CA VAL A 36 -10.53 -4.02 -3.94
C VAL A 36 -10.48 -3.80 -5.45
N PRO A 37 -10.80 -2.60 -5.95
CA PRO A 37 -10.63 -2.28 -7.37
C PRO A 37 -9.17 -2.46 -7.79
N GLU A 38 -8.94 -3.03 -8.97
CA GLU A 38 -7.59 -3.23 -9.50
C GLU A 38 -6.83 -1.89 -9.64
N GLU A 39 -7.55 -0.80 -9.94
CA GLU A 39 -7.00 0.55 -9.97
C GLU A 39 -6.38 1.00 -8.63
N ILE A 40 -7.03 0.65 -7.51
CA ILE A 40 -6.50 0.91 -6.18
C ILE A 40 -5.29 0.02 -5.91
N ALA A 41 -5.40 -1.28 -6.21
CA ALA A 41 -4.30 -2.22 -6.00
C ALA A 41 -3.04 -1.84 -6.79
N ASP A 42 -3.20 -1.44 -8.05
CA ASP A 42 -2.11 -0.99 -8.92
C ASP A 42 -1.44 0.28 -8.37
N ARG A 43 -2.23 1.26 -7.90
CA ARG A 43 -1.67 2.48 -7.29
C ARG A 43 -0.97 2.20 -5.96
N ILE A 44 -1.50 1.32 -5.11
CA ILE A 44 -0.82 0.85 -3.88
C ILE A 44 0.48 0.12 -4.23
N ASN A 45 0.51 -0.65 -5.32
CA ASN A 45 1.71 -1.36 -5.74
C ASN A 45 2.78 -0.41 -6.32
N LYS A 46 2.36 0.62 -7.07
CA LYS A 46 3.21 1.72 -7.54
C LYS A 46 3.79 2.56 -6.39
N LEU A 47 3.04 2.69 -5.29
CA LEU A 47 3.51 3.35 -4.07
C LEU A 47 4.66 2.56 -3.44
N SER A 48 5.88 3.04 -3.67
CA SER A 48 7.12 2.52 -3.05
C SER A 48 7.51 3.30 -1.79
N ASP A 49 6.78 4.37 -1.48
CA ASP A 49 7.02 5.24 -0.34
C ASP A 49 6.36 4.69 0.93
N ALA A 50 7.18 4.26 1.88
CA ALA A 50 6.73 3.72 3.16
C ALA A 50 5.85 4.70 3.95
N SER A 51 6.10 6.01 3.79
CA SER A 51 5.37 7.09 4.45
C SER A 51 3.96 7.24 3.86
N LEU A 52 3.84 7.30 2.53
CA LEU A 52 2.54 7.37 1.85
C LEU A 52 1.71 6.13 2.12
N LEU A 53 2.33 4.94 2.05
CA LEU A 53 1.66 3.68 2.35
C LEU A 53 1.12 3.65 3.79
N ARG A 54 1.87 4.21 4.74
CA ARG A 54 1.47 4.29 6.15
C ARG A 54 0.31 5.27 6.35
N GLU A 55 0.37 6.43 5.71
CA GLU A 55 -0.70 7.43 5.79
C GLU A 55 -1.99 6.91 5.16
N LEU A 56 -1.86 6.26 4.00
CA LEU A 56 -2.94 5.59 3.29
C LEU A 56 -3.54 4.46 4.12
N HIS A 57 -2.71 3.66 4.81
CA HIS A 57 -3.19 2.66 5.76
C HIS A 57 -3.95 3.27 6.94
N GLN A 58 -3.42 4.33 7.57
CA GLN A 58 -4.14 4.99 8.67
C GLN A 58 -5.48 5.56 8.20
N ARG A 59 -5.52 6.18 7.02
CA ARG A 59 -6.78 6.67 6.45
C ARG A 59 -7.70 5.51 6.10
N SER A 60 -7.22 4.41 5.52
CA SER A 60 -8.03 3.24 5.16
C SER A 60 -8.81 2.64 6.34
N VAL A 61 -8.26 2.72 7.55
CA VAL A 61 -8.92 2.28 8.78
C VAL A 61 -10.09 3.21 9.13
N THR A 62 -9.92 4.52 8.96
CA THR A 62 -10.93 5.55 9.27
C THR A 62 -11.99 5.69 8.18
N ILE A 63 -11.63 5.45 6.93
CA ILE A 63 -12.50 5.64 5.76
C ILE A 63 -13.58 4.56 5.74
N ALA A 64 -14.86 4.95 5.65
CA ALA A 64 -15.99 4.02 5.65
C ALA A 64 -16.39 3.49 4.25
N SER A 65 -15.86 4.09 3.17
CA SER A 65 -16.28 3.79 1.78
C SER A 65 -15.10 3.80 0.80
N LEU A 66 -15.14 2.92 -0.21
CA LEU A 66 -14.12 2.87 -1.27
C LEU A 66 -13.97 4.21 -2.03
N SER A 67 -15.05 4.96 -2.27
CA SER A 67 -14.97 6.26 -2.97
C SER A 67 -14.14 7.31 -2.24
N ASP A 68 -14.18 7.31 -0.90
CA ASP A 68 -13.39 8.26 -0.11
C ASP A 68 -11.92 7.81 -0.08
N PHE A 69 -11.70 6.49 -0.10
CA PHE A 69 -10.36 5.92 -0.26
C PHE A 69 -9.75 6.24 -1.63
N SER A 70 -10.50 6.10 -2.72
CA SER A 70 -10.01 6.46 -4.06
C SER A 70 -9.69 7.95 -4.15
N ALA A 71 -10.51 8.83 -3.54
CA ALA A 71 -10.24 10.27 -3.49
C ALA A 71 -8.97 10.60 -2.68
N VAL A 72 -8.73 9.94 -1.54
CA VAL A 72 -7.50 10.10 -0.76
C VAL A 72 -6.29 9.60 -1.53
N LEU A 73 -6.43 8.45 -2.18
CA LEU A 73 -5.37 7.84 -2.96
C LEU A 73 -5.01 8.72 -4.18
N GLU A 74 -6.00 9.36 -4.80
CA GLU A 74 -5.81 10.33 -5.88
C GLU A 74 -5.08 11.60 -5.41
N GLN A 75 -5.37 12.09 -4.22
CA GLN A 75 -4.65 13.21 -3.62
C GLN A 75 -3.18 12.86 -3.28
N LEU A 76 -2.91 11.62 -2.89
CA LEU A 76 -1.57 11.14 -2.50
C LEU A 76 -0.70 10.74 -3.70
N THR A 77 -1.34 10.36 -4.81
CA THR A 77 -0.66 10.15 -6.09
C THR A 77 -1.25 11.12 -7.09
N PRO A 78 -0.91 12.43 -7.01
CA PRO A 78 -1.25 13.33 -8.09
C PRO A 78 -0.60 12.73 -9.34
N ALA A 79 -1.43 12.32 -10.30
CA ALA A 79 -0.93 12.03 -11.62
C ALA A 79 -0.23 13.32 -12.08
N GLU A 80 1.07 13.25 -12.32
CA GLU A 80 1.79 14.23 -13.11
C GLU A 80 1.19 14.20 -14.53
N ASP A 81 0.02 14.80 -14.69
CA ASP A 81 -0.57 15.23 -15.97
C ASP A 81 -1.54 16.38 -15.68
N SER A 82 -0.96 17.49 -15.24
CA SER A 82 -1.57 18.81 -15.39
C SER A 82 -0.46 19.83 -15.58
N SER A 83 0.25 19.69 -16.70
CA SER A 83 0.78 20.86 -17.38
C SER A 83 -0.15 21.13 -18.57
N GLY A 84 -1.11 22.03 -18.34
CA GLY A 84 -1.71 22.82 -19.42
C GLY A 84 -0.73 23.84 -19.97
#